data_AF-A0A7N6AFN9-F1
#
_entry.id   AF-A0A7N6AFN9-F1
#
_cell.length_a   1.000
_cell.length_b   1.000
_cell.length_c   1.000
_cell.angle_alpha   90.00
_cell.angle_beta   90.00
_cell.angle_gamma   90.00
#
_symmetry.space_group_name_H-M   'P 1'
#
loop_
_entity.id
_entity.type
_entity.pdbx_description
1 polymer ?
#
loop_
_entity_poly.entity_id
_entity_poly.type
_entity_poly.pdbx_seq_one_letter_code
_entity_poly.pdbx_strand_id
1 'polypeptide(L)'
;VCVRESVFLSEASREMEEDEEELSGGEEADLRSSSGRGSLLTRRGITLRVLLKDGLVEPGDGVLTIHYLGKNFVGDLLNDGKIRWVETGQIFNSPSAWATHCKRLVNPAKKSGCGWASVRYRGQKLVQYKTTWLHKYQTPNRDLVCFSSLLFSSLLFYSLLFSSLLFSSTKCKKQIFFTVTDVMVSRRTDRERIPVRYCTLGTRDAARDPHTLVELSAFSAINRFQPFNVAVSSNVLLLMDFHCHLTTSEVVGYLGGRWDTNTQLLTVLRAFPCRTRLADRDSASAVEEEICQNLFLRGLSLVGWYHSHPRGPALPSLQDIDSQMDHQLRLQGSNNGFQPCLGIICGPYYHGNQGVASTITPFWVVPPPEQRPNDYGIPVAVEVTYVQDNFLTSDVLNEMMLLVDYYRSAPDLVQFNQYWCPDTTMMDKIKGSLSCHAPKDQAYSQILEHVYSQLSSMQ
;
A
#
# COMPACT_ATOMS: atom_id res chain seq x y z
N VAL A 1 -8.55 24.82 -38.43
CA VAL A 1 -7.79 25.88 -39.14
C VAL A 1 -6.88 26.52 -38.10
N CYS A 2 -5.73 25.91 -37.79
CA CYS A 2 -4.42 26.22 -38.36
C CYS A 2 -4.10 27.72 -38.37
N VAL A 3 -3.28 28.17 -37.41
CA VAL A 3 -2.15 29.07 -37.69
C VAL A 3 -0.97 28.57 -36.88
N ARG A 4 0.00 28.00 -37.60
CA ARG A 4 1.39 27.83 -37.19
C ARG A 4 2.07 29.18 -37.38
N GLU A 5 2.97 29.54 -36.48
CA GLU A 5 4.23 30.14 -36.91
C GLU A 5 5.34 29.71 -35.96
N SER A 6 6.40 29.24 -36.58
CA SER A 6 7.52 28.48 -36.04
C SER A 6 8.78 29.29 -36.25
N VAL A 7 9.59 29.45 -35.20
CA VAL A 7 11.01 29.80 -35.33
C VAL A 7 11.82 28.91 -34.36
N PHE A 8 12.38 27.84 -34.92
CA PHE A 8 13.62 27.15 -34.50
C PHE A 8 14.80 28.09 -34.86
N LEU A 9 15.98 28.20 -34.22
CA LEU A 9 16.86 27.32 -33.43
C LEU A 9 17.86 28.23 -32.69
N SER A 10 18.22 27.91 -31.44
CA SER A 10 19.63 27.67 -31.08
C SER A 10 19.71 27.04 -29.69
N GLU A 11 20.28 25.85 -29.68
CA GLU A 11 20.59 24.96 -28.56
C GLU A 11 21.35 25.65 -27.41
N ALA A 12 20.93 25.36 -26.19
CA ALA A 12 21.82 25.19 -25.04
C ALA A 12 21.16 24.23 -24.05
N SER A 13 21.52 22.95 -24.18
CA SER A 13 21.13 21.87 -23.29
C SER A 13 21.50 22.18 -21.84
N ARG A 14 20.49 22.33 -20.98
CA ARG A 14 20.62 22.14 -19.54
C ARG A 14 19.69 21.00 -19.16
N GLU A 15 20.22 19.78 -19.19
CA GLU A 15 19.64 18.65 -18.48
C GLU A 15 19.77 18.95 -16.99
N MET A 16 18.67 19.30 -16.33
CA MET A 16 18.54 19.16 -14.87
C MET A 16 18.32 17.68 -14.61
N GLU A 17 19.33 17.00 -14.09
CA GLU A 17 19.15 15.68 -13.49
C GLU A 17 18.45 15.85 -12.13
N GLU A 18 17.24 15.27 -12.01
CA GLU A 18 16.55 15.09 -10.74
C GLU A 18 17.28 14.00 -9.93
N ASP A 19 17.85 14.39 -8.79
CA ASP A 19 18.48 13.48 -7.83
C ASP A 19 17.38 12.73 -7.04
N GLU A 20 17.03 11.51 -7.46
CA GLU A 20 16.32 10.54 -6.63
C GLU A 20 17.33 9.74 -5.78
N GLU A 21 17.42 10.06 -4.48
CA GLU A 21 18.23 9.32 -3.51
C GLU A 21 17.46 8.11 -2.95
N GLU A 22 17.74 6.90 -3.47
CA GLU A 22 17.41 5.64 -2.79
C GLU A 22 18.54 5.23 -1.81
N LEU A 23 18.17 5.01 -0.54
CA LEU A 23 19.06 4.55 0.53
C LEU A 23 19.23 3.03 0.49
N SER A 24 20.48 2.57 0.32
CA SER A 24 20.86 1.16 0.38
C SER A 24 21.30 0.76 1.80
N GLY A 25 20.51 -0.06 2.49
CA GLY A 25 20.95 -0.80 3.67
C GLY A 25 21.38 -2.21 3.27
N GLY A 26 22.59 -2.61 3.64
CA GLY A 26 23.08 -3.97 3.48
C GLY A 26 23.73 -4.45 4.76
N GLU A 27 23.42 -5.68 5.15
CA GLU A 27 24.32 -6.55 5.91
C GLU A 27 24.18 -7.97 5.33
N GLU A 28 25.32 -8.52 4.91
CA GLU A 28 25.48 -9.89 4.41
C GLU A 28 25.52 -10.88 5.58
N ALA A 29 24.85 -12.02 5.44
CA ALA A 29 25.18 -13.23 6.15
C ALA A 29 25.27 -14.39 5.15
N ASP A 30 26.49 -14.89 4.95
CA ASP A 30 26.82 -16.12 4.23
C ASP A 30 26.15 -17.34 4.88
N LEU A 31 25.58 -18.26 4.07
CA LEU A 31 26.01 -19.67 3.97
C LEU A 31 25.01 -20.56 3.18
N ARG A 32 25.57 -21.13 2.11
CA ARG A 32 25.43 -22.50 1.55
C ARG A 32 24.24 -22.90 0.66
N SER A 33 24.66 -23.51 -0.44
CA SER A 33 23.91 -24.06 -1.56
C SER A 33 22.98 -25.22 -1.20
N SER A 34 21.75 -25.18 -1.71
CA SER A 34 21.05 -26.38 -2.15
C SER A 34 20.31 -26.11 -3.47
N SER A 35 20.56 -27.01 -4.41
CA SER A 35 20.00 -27.05 -5.75
C SER A 35 18.60 -27.65 -5.70
N GLY A 36 17.57 -26.88 -6.09
CA GLY A 36 16.22 -27.41 -6.24
C GLY A 36 15.17 -26.36 -6.60
N ARG A 37 14.75 -26.36 -7.87
CA ARG A 37 13.48 -25.87 -8.46
C ARG A 37 12.81 -24.60 -7.87
N GLY A 38 12.73 -23.58 -8.73
CA GLY A 38 11.59 -22.64 -8.75
C GLY A 38 11.75 -21.33 -7.99
N SER A 39 12.89 -20.65 -8.11
CA SER A 39 13.01 -19.28 -7.58
C SER A 39 12.39 -18.28 -8.56
N LEU A 40 11.17 -17.83 -8.25
CA LEU A 40 10.48 -16.73 -8.94
C LEU A 40 11.21 -15.41 -8.63
N LEU A 41 11.92 -14.88 -9.63
CA LEU A 41 12.75 -13.68 -9.50
C LEU A 41 11.90 -12.40 -9.54
N THR A 42 11.95 -11.61 -8.46
CA THR A 42 11.34 -10.27 -8.39
C THR A 42 12.18 -9.21 -9.13
N ARG A 43 11.65 -7.98 -9.25
CA ARG A 43 12.38 -6.82 -9.83
C ARG A 43 13.70 -6.51 -9.10
N ARG A 44 13.91 -6.98 -7.85
CA ARG A 44 15.19 -6.93 -7.12
C ARG A 44 16.10 -8.16 -7.31
N GLY A 45 15.56 -9.27 -7.83
CA GLY A 45 16.30 -10.51 -8.12
C GLY A 45 16.96 -10.58 -9.51
N ILE A 46 16.71 -9.62 -10.40
CA ILE A 46 17.34 -9.59 -11.73
C ILE A 46 18.78 -9.11 -11.58
N THR A 47 19.72 -10.06 -11.58
CA THR A 47 21.17 -9.81 -11.56
C THR A 47 21.75 -9.87 -12.97
N LEU A 48 22.98 -9.38 -13.17
CA LEU A 48 23.71 -9.55 -14.44
C LEU A 48 23.82 -11.02 -14.83
N ARG A 49 23.93 -11.93 -13.84
CA ARG A 49 23.92 -13.37 -14.06
C ARG A 49 22.61 -13.87 -14.69
N VAL A 50 21.46 -13.31 -14.30
CA VAL A 50 20.16 -13.65 -14.90
C VAL A 50 20.12 -13.21 -16.36
N LEU A 51 20.57 -11.99 -16.65
CA LEU A 51 20.61 -11.48 -18.03
C LEU A 51 21.59 -12.25 -18.92
N LEU A 52 22.72 -12.71 -18.37
CA LEU A 52 23.70 -13.57 -19.05
C LEU A 52 23.09 -14.95 -19.36
N LYS A 53 22.43 -15.57 -18.37
CA LYS A 53 21.82 -16.90 -18.51
C LYS A 53 20.77 -16.93 -19.62
N ASP A 54 19.99 -15.86 -19.75
CA ASP A 54 18.91 -15.75 -20.73
C ASP A 54 19.35 -15.05 -22.04
N GLY A 55 20.66 -14.76 -22.16
CA GLY A 55 21.30 -14.29 -23.39
C GLY A 55 20.96 -12.85 -23.82
N LEU A 56 20.54 -11.97 -22.90
CA LEU A 56 20.32 -10.55 -23.22
C LEU A 56 21.59 -9.71 -23.15
N VAL A 57 22.56 -10.17 -22.37
CA VAL A 57 23.90 -9.59 -22.30
C VAL A 57 24.90 -10.72 -22.46
N GLU A 58 26.03 -10.42 -23.08
CA GLU A 58 27.13 -11.35 -23.27
C GLU A 58 28.36 -10.88 -22.49
N PRO A 59 29.12 -11.82 -21.92
CA PRO A 59 30.39 -11.48 -21.30
C PRO A 59 31.36 -10.97 -22.35
N GLY A 60 32.25 -10.06 -21.94
CA GLY A 60 33.21 -9.46 -22.86
C GLY A 60 33.98 -8.32 -22.22
N ASP A 61 35.10 -8.01 -22.87
CA ASP A 61 36.02 -6.96 -22.42
C ASP A 61 35.50 -5.59 -22.86
N GLY A 62 35.54 -4.62 -21.95
CA GLY A 62 35.14 -3.23 -22.18
C GLY A 62 33.66 -3.00 -22.50
N VAL A 63 32.79 -3.97 -22.24
CA VAL A 63 31.37 -3.92 -22.62
C VAL A 63 30.51 -3.06 -21.69
N LEU A 64 30.99 -2.74 -20.48
CA LEU A 64 30.29 -1.92 -19.50
C LEU A 64 30.94 -0.54 -19.37
N THR A 65 30.12 0.51 -19.26
CA THR A 65 30.58 1.90 -19.12
C THR A 65 29.75 2.69 -18.11
N ILE A 66 30.40 3.64 -17.41
CA ILE A 66 29.74 4.64 -16.55
C ILE A 66 30.29 6.00 -16.94
N HIS A 67 29.39 6.94 -17.25
CA HIS A 67 29.72 8.34 -17.44
C HIS A 67 29.25 9.16 -16.24
N TYR A 68 30.15 9.87 -15.56
CA TYR A 68 29.81 10.67 -14.39
C TYR A 68 30.68 11.92 -14.29
N LEU A 69 30.04 13.10 -14.25
CA LEU A 69 30.71 14.42 -14.15
C LEU A 69 31.89 14.59 -15.13
N GLY A 70 31.69 14.16 -16.39
CA GLY A 70 32.69 14.28 -17.46
C GLY A 70 33.80 13.22 -17.44
N LYS A 71 33.78 12.26 -16.50
CA LYS A 71 34.68 11.10 -16.50
C LYS A 71 33.96 9.85 -16.99
N ASN A 72 34.69 9.04 -17.75
CA ASN A 72 34.20 7.76 -18.26
C ASN A 72 34.98 6.61 -17.61
N PHE A 73 34.27 5.62 -17.11
CA PHE A 73 34.83 4.40 -16.52
C PHE A 73 34.42 3.19 -17.36
N VAL A 74 35.35 2.29 -17.62
CA VAL A 74 35.14 1.10 -18.47
C VAL A 74 35.34 -0.18 -17.66
N GLY A 75 34.42 -1.14 -17.80
CA GLY A 75 34.47 -2.43 -17.11
C GLY A 75 34.19 -3.61 -18.04
N ASP A 76 34.81 -4.74 -17.74
CA ASP A 76 34.58 -6.03 -18.39
C ASP A 76 33.44 -6.77 -17.67
N LEU A 77 32.59 -7.45 -18.43
CA LEU A 77 31.56 -8.33 -17.87
C LEU A 77 32.06 -9.77 -17.88
N LEU A 78 32.21 -10.37 -16.70
CA LEU A 78 32.68 -11.75 -16.54
C LEU A 78 31.54 -12.77 -16.70
N ASN A 79 31.90 -14.00 -17.04
CA ASN A 79 30.96 -15.12 -17.28
C ASN A 79 30.07 -15.45 -16.07
N ASP A 80 30.49 -15.10 -14.86
CA ASP A 80 29.76 -15.35 -13.62
C ASP A 80 28.81 -14.21 -13.20
N GLY A 81 28.75 -13.13 -13.99
CA GLY A 81 27.95 -11.93 -13.74
C GLY A 81 28.63 -10.85 -12.91
N LYS A 82 29.93 -11.00 -12.61
CA LYS A 82 30.74 -9.98 -11.94
C LYS A 82 31.32 -8.97 -12.94
N ILE A 83 31.69 -7.81 -12.44
CA ILE A 83 32.26 -6.71 -13.24
C ILE A 83 33.73 -6.54 -12.87
N ARG A 84 34.65 -6.60 -13.83
CA ARG A 84 36.05 -6.26 -13.62
C ARG A 84 36.30 -4.84 -14.13
N TRP A 85 36.86 -3.97 -13.30
CA TRP A 85 37.22 -2.63 -13.73
C TRP A 85 38.54 -2.64 -14.49
N VAL A 86 38.57 -2.08 -15.72
CA VAL A 86 39.70 -2.20 -16.65
C VAL A 86 40.97 -1.52 -16.15
N GLU A 87 40.86 -0.39 -15.45
CA GLU A 87 42.03 0.40 -15.04
C GLU A 87 42.86 -0.25 -13.92
N THR A 88 42.22 -0.98 -13.01
CA THR A 88 42.88 -1.55 -11.83
C THR A 88 42.78 -3.07 -11.72
N GLY A 89 41.92 -3.70 -12.55
CA GLY A 89 41.61 -5.13 -12.47
C GLY A 89 40.72 -5.52 -11.29
N GLN A 90 40.22 -4.57 -10.50
CA GLN A 90 39.36 -4.85 -9.34
C GLN A 90 38.01 -5.45 -9.76
N ILE A 91 37.54 -6.45 -9.02
CA ILE A 91 36.30 -7.19 -9.32
C ILE A 91 35.18 -6.77 -8.36
N PHE A 92 34.00 -6.51 -8.91
CA PHE A 92 32.79 -6.10 -8.21
C PHE A 92 31.67 -7.13 -8.39
N ASN A 93 30.96 -7.44 -7.30
CA ASN A 93 29.90 -8.44 -7.28
C ASN A 93 28.55 -7.91 -7.82
N SER A 94 28.41 -6.59 -8.05
CA SER A 94 27.17 -6.01 -8.58
C SER A 94 27.40 -4.68 -9.33
N PRO A 95 26.50 -4.30 -10.27
CA PRO A 95 26.53 -2.98 -10.91
C PRO A 95 26.50 -1.81 -9.93
N SER A 96 25.77 -1.94 -8.81
CA SER A 96 25.66 -0.91 -7.78
C SER A 96 26.96 -0.72 -7.00
N ALA A 97 27.67 -1.81 -6.69
CA ALA A 97 28.98 -1.74 -6.04
C ALA A 97 30.00 -1.04 -6.94
N TRP A 98 30.03 -1.39 -8.23
CA TRP A 98 30.93 -0.75 -9.19
C TRP A 98 30.60 0.73 -9.41
N ALA A 99 29.31 1.08 -9.58
CA ALA A 99 28.88 2.46 -9.79
C ALA A 99 29.17 3.37 -8.59
N THR A 100 28.96 2.86 -7.37
CA THR A 100 29.27 3.60 -6.13
C THR A 100 30.77 3.86 -6.02
N HIS A 101 31.59 2.85 -6.34
CA HIS A 101 33.05 3.00 -6.34
C HIS A 101 33.51 4.07 -7.35
N CYS A 102 33.07 3.99 -8.60
CA CYS A 102 33.41 4.98 -9.63
C CYS A 102 32.97 6.39 -9.26
N LYS A 103 31.77 6.56 -8.70
CA LYS A 103 31.25 7.87 -8.28
C LYS A 103 32.03 8.47 -7.11
N ARG A 104 32.46 7.65 -6.14
CA ARG A 104 33.29 8.10 -5.00
C ARG A 104 34.67 8.60 -5.42
N LEU A 105 35.25 8.03 -6.48
CA LEU A 105 36.54 8.52 -7.03
C LEU A 105 36.44 9.95 -7.59
N VAL A 106 35.23 10.41 -7.95
CA VAL A 106 35.00 11.76 -8.48
C VAL A 106 34.43 12.70 -7.41
N ASN A 107 33.53 12.19 -6.56
CA ASN A 107 32.96 12.94 -5.45
C ASN A 107 33.03 12.10 -4.15
N PRO A 108 34.04 12.32 -3.29
CA PRO A 108 34.23 11.56 -2.05
C PRO A 108 33.07 11.66 -1.04
N ALA A 109 32.21 12.69 -1.14
CA ALA A 109 31.06 12.85 -0.24
C ALA A 109 29.86 11.95 -0.60
N LYS A 110 29.87 11.27 -1.75
CA LYS A 110 28.73 10.48 -2.25
C LYS A 110 28.63 9.11 -1.54
N LYS A 111 27.56 8.91 -0.77
CA LYS A 111 27.35 7.71 0.07
C LYS A 111 26.72 6.53 -0.67
N SER A 112 25.83 6.77 -1.64
CA SER A 112 25.12 5.74 -2.42
C SER A 112 25.01 6.11 -3.92
N GLY A 113 24.71 5.12 -4.77
CA GLY A 113 24.42 5.35 -6.18
C GLY A 113 23.61 4.22 -6.83
N CYS A 114 22.63 4.58 -7.66
CA CYS A 114 21.81 3.62 -8.41
C CYS A 114 22.63 2.96 -9.55
N GLY A 115 23.14 1.75 -9.33
CA GLY A 115 23.99 1.03 -10.28
C GLY A 115 23.35 0.73 -11.62
N TRP A 116 22.07 0.34 -11.63
CA TRP A 116 21.36 -0.08 -12.83
C TRP A 116 21.02 1.08 -13.79
N ALA A 117 20.78 2.28 -13.25
CA ALA A 117 20.54 3.47 -14.05
C ALA A 117 21.84 4.11 -14.56
N SER A 118 22.95 3.88 -13.86
CA SER A 118 24.25 4.50 -14.14
C SER A 118 25.11 3.67 -15.11
N VAL A 119 25.03 2.35 -15.04
CA VAL A 119 25.86 1.44 -15.85
C VAL A 119 25.20 1.22 -17.21
N ARG A 120 26.00 1.35 -18.27
CA ARG A 120 25.60 1.08 -19.66
C ARG A 120 26.31 -0.16 -20.18
N TYR A 121 25.58 -1.05 -20.82
CA TYR A 121 26.11 -2.16 -21.61
C TYR A 121 26.05 -1.81 -23.09
N ARG A 122 27.20 -1.84 -23.80
CA ARG A 122 27.33 -1.46 -25.22
C ARG A 122 26.58 -0.16 -25.59
N GLY A 123 26.67 0.84 -24.71
CA GLY A 123 26.08 2.18 -24.88
C GLY A 123 24.65 2.37 -24.36
N GLN A 124 23.91 1.29 -24.08
CA GLN A 124 22.55 1.33 -23.55
C GLN A 124 22.50 1.07 -22.04
N LYS A 125 21.60 1.74 -21.31
CA LYS A 125 21.52 1.62 -19.84
C LYS A 125 21.07 0.20 -19.44
N LEU A 126 21.69 -0.40 -18.42
CA LEU A 126 21.32 -1.75 -17.95
C LEU A 126 19.86 -1.85 -17.50
N VAL A 127 19.27 -0.75 -17.02
CA VAL A 127 17.84 -0.69 -16.72
C VAL A 127 16.94 -1.03 -17.93
N GLN A 128 17.37 -0.70 -19.16
CA GLN A 128 16.62 -1.00 -20.37
C GLN A 128 16.59 -2.51 -20.63
N TYR A 129 17.72 -3.19 -20.52
CA TYR A 129 17.79 -4.65 -20.66
C TYR A 129 16.97 -5.39 -19.60
N LYS A 130 16.96 -4.87 -18.37
CA LYS A 130 16.11 -5.37 -17.29
C LYS A 130 14.62 -5.23 -17.61
N THR A 131 14.22 -4.09 -18.18
CA THR A 131 12.84 -3.86 -18.64
C THR A 131 12.46 -4.76 -19.81
N THR A 132 13.36 -4.95 -20.79
CA THR A 132 13.14 -5.84 -21.94
C THR A 132 13.01 -7.31 -21.52
N TRP A 133 13.84 -7.76 -20.57
CA TRP A 133 13.74 -9.11 -20.02
C TRP A 133 12.41 -9.34 -19.32
N LEU A 134 11.99 -8.38 -18.48
CA LEU A 134 10.67 -8.40 -17.83
C LEU A 134 9.56 -8.50 -18.88
N HIS A 135 9.62 -7.70 -19.93
CA HIS A 135 8.61 -7.66 -20.99
C HIS A 135 8.58 -8.95 -21.85
N LYS A 136 9.70 -9.63 -22.05
CA LYS A 136 9.79 -10.86 -22.87
C LYS A 136 9.27 -12.11 -22.13
N TYR A 137 9.40 -12.14 -20.81
CA TYR A 137 8.96 -13.26 -19.97
C TYR A 137 7.63 -12.99 -19.24
N GLN A 138 6.98 -11.85 -19.51
CA GLN A 138 5.63 -11.51 -19.06
C GLN A 138 4.62 -11.81 -20.18
N THR A 139 3.63 -12.67 -19.89
CA THR A 139 2.47 -12.93 -20.75
C THR A 139 1.58 -11.69 -20.92
N PRO A 140 0.77 -11.60 -22.00
CA PRO A 140 0.28 -10.33 -22.56
C PRO A 140 -0.93 -9.72 -21.82
N ASN A 141 -1.05 -9.89 -20.51
CA ASN A 141 -2.26 -9.49 -19.78
C ASN A 141 -2.01 -8.45 -18.67
N ARG A 142 -0.94 -7.63 -18.70
CA ARG A 142 -0.64 -6.69 -17.61
C ARG A 142 0.13 -5.42 -18.00
N ASP A 143 -0.52 -4.48 -18.69
CA ASP A 143 -0.19 -3.05 -18.54
C ASP A 143 -0.48 -2.53 -17.10
N LEU A 144 -1.23 -3.31 -16.31
CA LEU A 144 -1.72 -3.00 -14.97
C LEU A 144 -0.68 -3.08 -13.82
N VAL A 145 0.45 -3.77 -13.99
CA VAL A 145 1.40 -4.02 -12.88
C VAL A 145 2.48 -2.97 -12.72
N CYS A 146 2.90 -2.34 -13.83
CA CYS A 146 3.80 -1.19 -13.73
C CYS A 146 3.08 0.00 -13.06
N PHE A 147 1.77 0.14 -13.34
CA PHE A 147 0.90 1.09 -12.64
C PHE A 147 0.82 0.78 -11.15
N SER A 148 0.56 -0.47 -10.73
CA SER A 148 0.39 -0.75 -9.29
C SER A 148 1.57 -0.30 -8.43
N SER A 149 2.83 -0.47 -8.85
CA SER A 149 3.99 -0.02 -8.04
C SER A 149 4.10 1.50 -7.88
N LEU A 150 3.68 2.29 -8.90
CA LEU A 150 3.63 3.76 -8.82
C LEU A 150 2.38 4.25 -8.07
N LEU A 151 1.31 3.46 -8.07
CA LEU A 151 0.10 3.70 -7.28
C LEU A 151 0.36 3.47 -5.78
N PHE A 152 1.09 2.40 -5.44
CA PHE A 152 1.45 2.02 -4.07
C PHE A 152 2.21 3.15 -3.36
N SER A 153 3.31 3.68 -3.93
CA SER A 153 4.10 4.71 -3.25
C SER A 153 3.36 6.03 -2.98
N SER A 154 2.20 6.26 -3.59
CA SER A 154 1.36 7.45 -3.38
C SER A 154 0.23 7.26 -2.36
N LEU A 155 -0.15 6.01 -2.08
CA LEU A 155 -1.30 5.64 -1.24
C LEU A 155 -1.03 5.93 0.24
N LEU A 156 0.16 5.59 0.76
CA LEU A 156 0.61 6.11 2.07
C LEU A 156 1.20 7.52 2.00
N PHE A 157 1.74 7.97 0.86
CA PHE A 157 2.29 9.33 0.78
C PHE A 157 1.21 10.38 1.08
N TYR A 158 -0.01 10.24 0.56
CA TYR A 158 -1.10 11.18 0.88
C TYR A 158 -1.72 10.97 2.27
N SER A 159 -1.90 9.74 2.74
CA SER A 159 -2.48 9.50 4.08
C SER A 159 -1.52 9.89 5.23
N LEU A 160 -0.19 9.71 5.03
CA LEU A 160 0.85 10.04 6.01
C LEU A 160 1.37 11.49 5.92
N LEU A 161 1.46 12.11 4.73
CA LEU A 161 1.96 13.50 4.65
C LEU A 161 0.98 14.51 5.22
N PHE A 162 -0.31 14.41 4.92
CA PHE A 162 -1.27 15.43 5.34
C PHE A 162 -1.63 15.34 6.84
N SER A 163 -1.61 14.15 7.43
CA SER A 163 -1.74 13.97 8.88
C SER A 163 -0.57 14.62 9.66
N SER A 164 0.64 14.64 9.08
CA SER A 164 1.83 15.23 9.70
C SER A 164 1.97 16.75 9.52
N LEU A 165 1.40 17.32 8.45
CA LEU A 165 1.49 18.77 8.15
C LEU A 165 0.69 19.66 9.11
N LEU A 166 -0.25 19.12 9.88
CA LEU A 166 -1.02 19.85 10.89
C LEU A 166 -0.37 19.89 12.29
N PHE A 167 0.75 19.20 12.52
CA PHE A 167 1.48 19.28 13.79
C PHE A 167 2.53 20.40 13.84
N SER A 168 2.78 21.10 12.73
CA SER A 168 3.80 22.14 12.64
C SER A 168 3.22 23.49 12.19
N SER A 169 2.32 24.06 12.98
CA SER A 169 2.13 25.52 12.96
C SER A 169 1.50 26.06 14.25
N THR A 170 2.22 25.98 15.36
CA THR A 170 2.08 26.97 16.43
C THR A 170 3.45 27.22 17.08
N LYS A 171 4.25 28.12 16.48
CA LYS A 171 5.26 28.85 17.24
C LYS A 171 4.57 30.01 17.94
N CYS A 172 4.32 29.88 19.24
CA CYS A 172 4.35 31.05 20.11
C CYS A 172 4.97 30.66 21.46
N LYS A 173 6.15 31.23 21.71
CA LYS A 173 6.91 31.13 22.95
C LYS A 173 6.11 31.79 24.08
N LYS A 174 5.87 31.09 25.18
CA LYS A 174 5.96 31.67 26.52
C LYS A 174 6.20 30.58 27.56
N GLN A 175 7.31 30.78 28.25
CA GLN A 175 7.89 29.94 29.29
C GLN A 175 7.23 30.31 30.61
N ILE A 176 6.52 29.37 31.24
CA ILE A 176 6.07 29.48 32.62
C ILE A 176 6.30 28.11 33.27
N PHE A 177 7.22 28.10 34.25
CA PHE A 177 7.43 27.01 35.21
C PHE A 177 6.16 26.84 36.05
N PHE A 178 5.65 25.61 36.19
CA PHE A 178 4.97 25.20 37.41
C PHE A 178 5.11 23.68 37.63
N THR A 179 5.14 23.34 38.92
CA THR A 179 5.62 22.13 39.58
C THR A 179 4.74 20.89 39.39
N VAL A 180 5.40 19.74 39.58
CA VAL A 180 4.85 18.38 39.65
C VAL A 180 3.71 18.28 40.66
N THR A 181 2.49 17.99 40.21
CA THR A 181 1.44 17.17 40.85
C THR A 181 0.23 17.00 39.91
N ASP A 182 -0.33 15.79 39.91
CA ASP A 182 -1.54 15.32 39.20
C ASP A 182 -1.54 15.22 37.65
N VAL A 183 -1.22 14.00 37.18
CA VAL A 183 -1.50 13.53 35.82
C VAL A 183 -2.99 13.21 35.71
N MET A 184 -3.81 14.24 35.44
CA MET A 184 -5.12 14.02 34.83
C MET A 184 -4.91 13.82 33.33
N VAL A 185 -5.13 12.57 32.89
CA VAL A 185 -5.31 12.19 31.48
C VAL A 185 -6.34 13.15 30.86
N SER A 186 -5.87 14.07 30.02
CA SER A 186 -6.75 14.90 29.21
C SER A 186 -7.44 13.99 28.18
N ARG A 187 -8.61 13.48 28.55
CA ARG A 187 -9.58 12.88 27.63
C ARG A 187 -9.89 13.94 26.57
N ARG A 188 -9.39 13.77 25.35
CA ARG A 188 -10.06 14.35 24.18
C ARG A 188 -11.47 13.77 24.21
N THR A 189 -12.45 14.60 24.54
CA THR A 189 -13.86 14.24 24.43
C THR A 189 -14.11 13.92 22.97
N ASP A 190 -14.29 12.64 22.66
CA ASP A 190 -14.74 12.17 21.36
C ASP A 190 -16.11 12.82 21.13
N ARG A 191 -16.13 13.97 20.43
CA ARG A 191 -17.40 14.59 20.04
C ARG A 191 -18.03 13.60 19.08
N GLU A 192 -19.19 13.08 19.46
CA GLU A 192 -19.98 12.19 18.61
C GLU A 192 -20.10 12.84 17.23
N ARG A 193 -19.40 12.28 16.24
CA ARG A 193 -19.33 12.83 14.88
C ARG A 193 -20.67 12.52 14.22
N ILE A 194 -21.58 13.49 14.27
CA ILE A 194 -22.89 13.36 13.63
C ILE A 194 -22.69 13.34 12.11
N PRO A 195 -23.04 12.23 11.43
CA PRO A 195 -22.93 12.18 9.97
C PRO A 195 -23.85 13.20 9.30
N VAL A 196 -23.39 13.77 8.21
CA VAL A 196 -24.18 14.72 7.40
C VAL A 196 -24.65 14.07 6.11
N ARG A 197 -25.82 14.48 5.62
CA ARG A 197 -26.30 14.06 4.30
C ARG A 197 -25.51 14.74 3.20
N TYR A 198 -25.22 14.03 2.12
CA TYR A 198 -24.51 14.61 0.97
C TYR A 198 -25.19 15.90 0.44
N CYS A 199 -26.54 15.94 0.42
CA CYS A 199 -27.29 17.10 -0.06
C CYS A 199 -27.06 18.39 0.76
N THR A 200 -26.54 18.31 1.98
CA THR A 200 -26.23 19.47 2.82
C THR A 200 -24.80 19.99 2.62
N LEU A 201 -23.95 19.25 1.90
CA LEU A 201 -22.58 19.66 1.63
C LEU A 201 -22.53 20.81 0.61
N GLY A 202 -23.17 20.70 -0.55
CA GLY A 202 -22.95 21.70 -1.62
C GLY A 202 -21.47 21.76 -2.07
N THR A 203 -21.00 22.94 -2.46
CA THR A 203 -19.67 23.13 -3.06
C THR A 203 -18.53 23.00 -2.04
N ARG A 204 -17.36 22.56 -2.52
CA ARG A 204 -16.14 22.42 -1.69
C ARG A 204 -15.78 23.72 -0.99
N ASP A 205 -15.43 23.58 0.29
CA ASP A 205 -15.02 24.67 1.16
C ASP A 205 -13.83 24.21 2.00
N ALA A 206 -12.70 24.91 1.85
CA ALA A 206 -11.45 24.59 2.55
C ALA A 206 -11.56 24.80 4.08
N ALA A 207 -12.58 25.52 4.56
CA ALA A 207 -12.82 25.70 5.99
C ALA A 207 -13.51 24.50 6.66
N ARG A 208 -14.02 23.53 5.88
CA ARG A 208 -14.68 22.34 6.44
C ARG A 208 -13.67 21.36 6.99
N ASP A 209 -14.03 20.77 8.12
CA ASP A 209 -13.28 19.69 8.74
C ASP A 209 -13.23 18.46 7.81
N PRO A 210 -12.05 18.01 7.35
CA PRO A 210 -11.91 16.82 6.51
C PRO A 210 -12.45 15.55 7.17
N HIS A 211 -12.53 15.52 8.50
CA HIS A 211 -13.03 14.38 9.28
C HIS A 211 -14.55 14.35 9.44
N THR A 212 -15.27 15.28 8.79
CA THR A 212 -16.74 15.28 8.76
C THR A 212 -17.25 14.01 8.08
N LEU A 213 -18.06 13.21 8.79
CA LEU A 213 -18.64 11.97 8.27
C LEU A 213 -19.84 12.25 7.37
N VAL A 214 -19.97 11.48 6.29
CA VAL A 214 -21.02 11.66 5.28
C VAL A 214 -21.84 10.39 5.14
N GLU A 215 -23.17 10.51 5.16
CA GLU A 215 -24.08 9.40 4.91
C GLU A 215 -23.94 8.88 3.47
N LEU A 216 -23.98 7.56 3.32
CA LEU A 216 -23.98 6.91 2.01
C LEU A 216 -25.34 7.04 1.34
N SER A 217 -25.32 7.39 0.05
CA SER A 217 -26.53 7.34 -0.79
C SER A 217 -26.69 5.96 -1.42
N ALA A 218 -27.93 5.51 -1.62
CA ALA A 218 -28.17 4.37 -2.49
C ALA A 218 -27.99 4.78 -3.96
N PHE A 219 -27.54 3.87 -4.83
CA PHE A 219 -27.46 4.13 -6.27
C PHE A 219 -28.81 4.58 -6.85
N SER A 220 -29.91 3.95 -6.42
CA SER A 220 -31.27 4.30 -6.83
C SER A 220 -31.68 5.71 -6.40
N ALA A 221 -31.22 6.19 -5.24
CA ALA A 221 -31.52 7.53 -4.72
C ALA A 221 -30.91 8.65 -5.59
N ILE A 222 -29.87 8.33 -6.37
CA ILE A 222 -29.23 9.25 -7.33
C ILE A 222 -29.59 8.93 -8.78
N ASN A 223 -30.64 8.14 -9.01
CA ASN A 223 -31.08 7.68 -10.34
C ASN A 223 -29.97 6.98 -11.14
N ARG A 224 -29.15 6.17 -10.48
CA ARG A 224 -28.12 5.33 -11.10
C ARG A 224 -28.29 3.87 -10.68
N PHE A 225 -27.62 2.98 -11.40
CA PHE A 225 -27.45 1.58 -11.02
C PHE A 225 -26.00 1.35 -10.60
N GLN A 226 -25.78 0.35 -9.73
CA GLN A 226 -24.44 -0.09 -9.40
C GLN A 226 -23.76 -0.62 -10.68
N PRO A 227 -22.59 -0.09 -11.08
CA PRO A 227 -22.02 -0.39 -12.40
C PRO A 227 -21.22 -1.70 -12.48
N PHE A 228 -21.09 -2.43 -11.37
CA PHE A 228 -20.36 -3.69 -11.28
C PHE A 228 -20.87 -4.53 -10.11
N ASN A 229 -20.70 -5.85 -10.18
CA ASN A 229 -20.99 -6.73 -9.07
C ASN A 229 -19.76 -6.89 -8.18
N VAL A 230 -19.97 -7.10 -6.89
CA VAL A 230 -18.89 -7.35 -5.93
C VAL A 230 -19.16 -8.66 -5.20
N ALA A 231 -18.15 -9.52 -5.14
CA ALA A 231 -18.15 -10.72 -4.32
C ALA A 231 -17.00 -10.65 -3.31
N VAL A 232 -17.27 -10.85 -2.02
CA VAL A 232 -16.25 -10.81 -0.96
C VAL A 232 -16.20 -12.15 -0.24
N SER A 233 -15.01 -12.73 -0.16
CA SER A 233 -14.75 -13.99 0.57
C SER A 233 -14.88 -13.80 2.09
N SER A 234 -15.44 -14.78 2.80
CA SER A 234 -15.59 -14.72 4.26
C SER A 234 -14.24 -14.66 4.98
N ASN A 235 -13.20 -15.30 4.44
CA ASN A 235 -11.83 -15.18 4.94
C ASN A 235 -11.28 -13.74 4.91
N VAL A 236 -11.70 -12.93 3.93
CA VAL A 236 -11.33 -11.50 3.85
C VAL A 236 -11.98 -10.72 4.99
N LEU A 237 -13.28 -10.93 5.19
CA LEU A 237 -14.03 -10.27 6.26
C LEU A 237 -13.50 -10.65 7.63
N LEU A 238 -13.21 -11.92 7.86
CA LEU A 238 -12.64 -12.43 9.10
C LEU A 238 -11.32 -11.74 9.45
N LEU A 239 -10.37 -11.69 8.51
CA LEU A 239 -9.05 -11.09 8.76
C LEU A 239 -9.14 -9.57 8.94
N MET A 240 -9.97 -8.91 8.13
CA MET A 240 -10.19 -7.47 8.20
C MET A 240 -10.85 -7.07 9.53
N ASP A 241 -11.92 -7.75 9.93
CA ASP A 241 -12.60 -7.52 11.19
C ASP A 241 -11.67 -7.78 12.38
N PHE A 242 -10.93 -8.90 12.34
CA PHE A 242 -9.91 -9.22 13.35
C PHE A 242 -8.89 -8.10 13.49
N HIS A 243 -8.34 -7.59 12.39
CA HIS A 243 -7.38 -6.48 12.41
C HIS A 243 -7.96 -5.23 13.06
N CYS A 244 -9.21 -4.88 12.73
CA CYS A 244 -9.88 -3.69 13.26
C CYS A 244 -10.15 -3.79 14.77
N HIS A 245 -10.22 -5.00 15.33
CA HIS A 245 -10.43 -5.25 16.75
C HIS A 245 -9.17 -5.12 17.62
N LEU A 246 -7.97 -5.09 17.04
CA LEU A 246 -6.74 -5.20 17.85
C LEU A 246 -6.31 -3.90 18.53
N THR A 247 -6.65 -2.74 17.96
CA THR A 247 -6.22 -1.45 18.47
C THR A 247 -7.38 -0.46 18.61
N THR A 248 -7.21 0.49 19.53
CA THR A 248 -8.10 1.63 19.71
C THR A 248 -7.86 2.75 18.70
N SER A 249 -6.75 2.68 17.93
CA SER A 249 -6.44 3.58 16.82
C SER A 249 -7.01 3.06 15.49
N GLU A 250 -7.15 3.95 14.52
CA GLU A 250 -7.54 3.57 13.16
C GLU A 250 -6.42 2.73 12.51
N VAL A 251 -6.81 1.67 11.80
CA VAL A 251 -5.91 0.82 11.03
C VAL A 251 -6.27 0.89 9.55
N VAL A 252 -5.31 0.56 8.69
CA VAL A 252 -5.52 0.51 7.24
C VAL A 252 -5.04 -0.82 6.66
N GLY A 253 -5.56 -1.19 5.49
CA GLY A 253 -5.08 -2.32 4.74
C GLY A 253 -5.57 -2.33 3.29
N TYR A 254 -4.97 -3.22 2.49
CA TYR A 254 -5.28 -3.35 1.07
C TYR A 254 -6.12 -4.59 0.79
N LEU A 255 -6.89 -4.54 -0.30
CA LEU A 255 -7.72 -5.64 -0.77
C LEU A 255 -7.17 -6.17 -2.09
N GLY A 256 -6.90 -7.48 -2.13
CA GLY A 256 -6.45 -8.20 -3.32
C GLY A 256 -7.53 -9.08 -3.91
N GLY A 257 -7.63 -9.08 -5.23
CA GLY A 257 -8.73 -9.75 -5.91
C GLY A 257 -8.54 -9.89 -7.42
N ARG A 258 -9.65 -10.15 -8.10
CA ARG A 258 -9.73 -10.26 -9.56
C ARG A 258 -10.88 -9.40 -10.07
N TRP A 259 -10.66 -8.75 -11.19
CA TRP A 259 -11.68 -8.04 -11.95
C TRP A 259 -11.92 -8.82 -13.25
N ASP A 260 -13.16 -9.22 -13.50
CA ASP A 260 -13.58 -9.82 -14.75
C ASP A 260 -14.42 -8.83 -15.55
N THR A 261 -13.85 -8.33 -16.65
CA THR A 261 -14.48 -7.35 -17.54
C THR A 261 -15.70 -7.92 -18.28
N ASN A 262 -15.76 -9.24 -18.49
CA ASN A 262 -16.86 -9.86 -19.24
C ASN A 262 -18.12 -9.98 -18.39
N THR A 263 -17.95 -10.35 -17.12
CA THR A 263 -19.05 -10.51 -16.16
C THR A 263 -19.29 -9.26 -15.31
N GLN A 264 -18.42 -8.25 -15.43
CA GLN A 264 -18.38 -7.05 -14.58
C GLN A 264 -18.35 -7.39 -13.09
N LEU A 265 -17.63 -8.45 -12.72
CA LEU A 265 -17.53 -8.95 -11.36
C LEU A 265 -16.16 -8.63 -10.75
N LEU A 266 -16.19 -7.90 -9.63
CA LEU A 266 -15.06 -7.70 -8.75
C LEU A 266 -15.08 -8.74 -7.63
N THR A 267 -14.12 -9.67 -7.65
CA THR A 267 -14.00 -10.68 -6.60
C THR A 267 -12.86 -10.32 -5.66
N VAL A 268 -13.18 -9.99 -4.41
CA VAL A 268 -12.21 -9.73 -3.34
C VAL A 268 -11.87 -11.04 -2.64
N LEU A 269 -10.60 -11.43 -2.74
CA LEU A 269 -10.13 -12.76 -2.36
C LEU A 269 -9.20 -12.75 -1.15
N ARG A 270 -8.53 -11.62 -0.87
CA ARG A 270 -7.56 -11.48 0.23
C ARG A 270 -7.58 -10.07 0.81
N ALA A 271 -7.39 -9.97 2.12
CA ALA A 271 -7.02 -8.74 2.82
C ALA A 271 -5.51 -8.75 3.12
N PHE A 272 -4.90 -7.58 3.06
CA PHE A 272 -3.49 -7.34 3.40
C PHE A 272 -3.43 -6.24 4.46
N PRO A 273 -3.47 -6.59 5.75
CA PRO A 273 -3.32 -5.65 6.86
C PRO A 273 -1.99 -4.87 6.78
N CYS A 274 -2.03 -3.54 6.87
CA CYS A 274 -0.81 -2.75 6.92
C CYS A 274 -0.28 -2.73 8.36
N ARG A 275 0.85 -3.40 8.59
CA ARG A 275 1.56 -3.44 9.89
C ARG A 275 2.49 -2.23 10.07
N THR A 276 1.93 -1.02 9.92
CA THR A 276 2.69 0.22 10.08
C THR A 276 1.86 1.25 10.84
N ARG A 277 2.55 2.16 11.53
CA ARG A 277 1.91 3.28 12.24
C ARG A 277 1.97 4.53 11.38
N LEU A 278 0.98 5.41 11.57
CA LEU A 278 0.83 6.68 10.84
C LEU A 278 2.05 7.64 10.91
N ALA A 279 3.01 7.41 11.80
CA ALA A 279 4.21 8.25 11.96
C ALA A 279 5.47 7.67 11.29
N ASP A 280 5.45 6.42 10.83
CA ASP A 280 6.65 5.69 10.40
C ASP A 280 6.68 5.49 8.88
N ARG A 281 7.25 6.48 8.18
CA ARG A 281 7.28 6.54 6.71
C ARG A 281 8.23 5.53 6.07
N ASP A 282 9.29 5.16 6.77
CA ASP A 282 10.28 4.22 6.24
C ASP A 282 9.73 2.79 6.30
N SER A 283 9.04 2.42 7.39
CA SER A 283 8.36 1.11 7.46
C SER A 283 7.15 1.04 6.53
N ALA A 284 6.43 2.14 6.35
CA ALA A 284 5.32 2.26 5.41
C ALA A 284 5.68 1.79 3.99
N SER A 285 6.76 2.33 3.42
CA SER A 285 7.18 1.96 2.06
C SER A 285 7.59 0.48 1.97
N ALA A 286 8.22 -0.06 3.00
CA ALA A 286 8.62 -1.47 3.04
C ALA A 286 7.39 -2.41 3.10
N VAL A 287 6.39 -2.05 3.91
CA VAL A 287 5.12 -2.80 4.00
C VAL A 287 4.37 -2.77 2.67
N GLU A 288 4.32 -1.63 1.99
CA GLU A 288 3.69 -1.53 0.67
C GLU A 288 4.39 -2.38 -0.39
N GLU A 289 5.72 -2.40 -0.39
CA GLU A 289 6.49 -3.25 -1.30
C GLU A 289 6.25 -4.74 -1.03
N GLU A 290 6.19 -5.13 0.25
CA GLU A 290 5.84 -6.50 0.67
C GLU A 290 4.45 -6.90 0.17
N ILE A 291 3.45 -6.03 0.33
CA ILE A 291 2.07 -6.28 -0.11
C ILE A 291 2.02 -6.38 -1.63
N CYS A 292 2.70 -5.49 -2.35
CA CYS A 292 2.79 -5.55 -3.81
C CYS A 292 3.41 -6.86 -4.29
N GLN A 293 4.48 -7.34 -3.62
CA GLN A 293 5.10 -8.62 -3.93
C GLN A 293 4.15 -9.80 -3.65
N ASN A 294 3.42 -9.76 -2.53
CA ASN A 294 2.43 -10.78 -2.18
C ASN A 294 1.29 -10.87 -3.20
N LEU A 295 0.75 -9.72 -3.63
CA LEU A 295 -0.24 -9.65 -4.71
C LEU A 295 0.30 -10.29 -6.00
N PHE A 296 1.54 -9.98 -6.37
CA PHE A 296 2.19 -10.52 -7.55
C PHE A 296 2.37 -12.05 -7.47
N LEU A 297 2.95 -12.56 -6.39
CA LEU A 297 3.21 -14.00 -6.21
C LEU A 297 1.92 -14.83 -6.21
N ARG A 298 0.80 -14.23 -5.79
CA ARG A 298 -0.52 -14.87 -5.75
C ARG A 298 -1.34 -14.63 -7.03
N GLY A 299 -0.80 -13.90 -8.00
CA GLY A 299 -1.49 -13.55 -9.24
C GLY A 299 -2.77 -12.76 -9.00
N LEU A 300 -2.79 -11.92 -7.97
CA LEU A 300 -3.89 -11.03 -7.61
C LEU A 300 -3.61 -9.61 -8.11
N SER A 301 -4.68 -8.83 -8.26
CA SER A 301 -4.61 -7.38 -8.49
C SER A 301 -5.05 -6.64 -7.24
N LEU A 302 -4.54 -5.41 -7.06
CA LEU A 302 -5.09 -4.47 -6.09
C LEU A 302 -6.50 -4.08 -6.55
N VAL A 303 -7.50 -4.31 -5.71
CA VAL A 303 -8.92 -4.07 -6.03
C VAL A 303 -9.60 -3.11 -5.08
N GLY A 304 -8.92 -2.69 -4.01
CA GLY A 304 -9.50 -1.83 -3.01
C GLY A 304 -8.62 -1.67 -1.78
N TRP A 305 -9.21 -1.07 -0.76
CA TRP A 305 -8.59 -0.77 0.52
C TRP A 305 -9.66 -0.82 1.61
N TYR A 306 -9.21 -0.89 2.86
CA TYR A 306 -10.08 -0.71 4.01
C TYR A 306 -9.38 0.09 5.09
N HIS A 307 -10.18 0.72 5.95
CA HIS A 307 -9.73 1.24 7.22
C HIS A 307 -10.78 1.07 8.32
N SER A 308 -10.40 1.32 9.56
CA SER A 308 -11.31 1.25 10.70
C SER A 308 -11.68 2.61 11.26
N HIS A 309 -12.91 2.71 11.77
CA HIS A 309 -13.35 3.72 12.72
C HIS A 309 -13.68 3.00 14.04
N PRO A 310 -12.72 2.73 14.93
CA PRO A 310 -12.89 1.81 16.06
C PRO A 310 -14.14 2.07 16.91
N ARG A 311 -14.43 3.34 17.21
CA ARG A 311 -15.59 3.76 18.03
C ARG A 311 -16.60 4.63 17.28
N GLY A 312 -16.36 4.89 16.00
CA GLY A 312 -17.20 5.74 15.16
C GLY A 312 -18.10 4.93 14.23
N PRO A 313 -19.13 5.55 13.63
CA PRO A 313 -19.91 4.87 12.62
C PRO A 313 -19.03 4.55 11.40
N ALA A 314 -19.31 3.41 10.77
CA ALA A 314 -18.61 2.93 9.57
C ALA A 314 -19.07 3.70 8.32
N LEU A 315 -18.85 5.01 8.31
CA LEU A 315 -19.22 5.93 7.22
C LEU A 315 -17.99 6.72 6.78
N PRO A 316 -17.87 7.07 5.49
CA PRO A 316 -16.71 7.80 5.00
C PRO A 316 -16.71 9.25 5.49
N SER A 317 -15.53 9.74 5.81
CA SER A 317 -15.27 11.17 5.97
C SER A 317 -15.10 11.88 4.62
N LEU A 318 -15.09 13.22 4.61
CA LEU A 318 -14.74 13.98 3.40
C LEU A 318 -13.34 13.61 2.88
N GLN A 319 -12.39 13.36 3.78
CA GLN A 319 -11.06 12.88 3.42
C GLN A 319 -11.10 11.49 2.75
N ASP A 320 -11.96 10.59 3.24
CA ASP A 320 -12.10 9.25 2.66
C ASP A 320 -12.74 9.31 1.27
N ILE A 321 -13.70 10.22 1.06
CA ILE A 321 -14.34 10.46 -0.24
C ILE A 321 -13.30 10.92 -1.27
N ASP A 322 -12.46 11.88 -0.90
CA ASP A 322 -11.41 12.42 -1.77
C ASP A 322 -10.37 11.34 -2.08
N SER A 323 -9.93 10.60 -1.07
CA SER A 323 -8.98 9.49 -1.22
C SER A 323 -9.56 8.39 -2.13
N GLN A 324 -10.80 7.98 -1.91
CA GLN A 324 -11.48 6.97 -2.72
C GLN A 324 -11.61 7.40 -4.18
N MET A 325 -11.94 8.67 -4.45
CA MET A 325 -12.01 9.19 -5.81
C MET A 325 -10.65 9.12 -6.51
N ASP A 326 -9.57 9.50 -5.82
CA ASP A 326 -8.21 9.37 -6.35
C ASP A 326 -7.84 7.91 -6.63
N HIS A 327 -8.22 6.99 -5.76
CA HIS A 327 -7.92 5.56 -5.93
C HIS A 327 -8.66 4.97 -7.14
N GLN A 328 -9.92 5.36 -7.35
CA GLN A 328 -10.70 4.97 -8.52
C GLN A 328 -10.08 5.46 -9.82
N LEU A 329 -9.66 6.74 -9.89
CA LEU A 329 -9.01 7.30 -11.07
C LEU A 329 -7.70 6.58 -11.37
N ARG A 330 -6.93 6.30 -10.32
CA ARG A 330 -5.64 5.62 -10.41
C ARG A 330 -5.74 4.19 -10.93
N LEU A 331 -6.78 3.44 -10.53
CA LEU A 331 -6.98 2.06 -10.97
C LEU A 331 -7.61 1.93 -12.36
N GLN A 332 -8.24 2.99 -12.89
CA GLN A 332 -8.75 2.99 -14.28
C GLN A 332 -7.62 2.94 -15.33
N GLY A 333 -6.41 3.39 -14.99
CA GLY A 333 -5.23 3.33 -15.89
C GLY A 333 -5.38 4.13 -17.18
N SER A 334 -4.38 4.04 -18.07
CA SER A 334 -4.30 4.84 -19.31
C SER A 334 -5.13 4.28 -20.48
N ASN A 335 -5.64 3.04 -20.38
CA ASN A 335 -6.14 2.28 -21.53
C ASN A 335 -7.68 2.31 -21.70
N ASN A 336 -8.37 3.36 -21.25
CA ASN A 336 -9.85 3.43 -21.25
C ASN A 336 -10.55 2.21 -20.60
N GLY A 337 -9.83 1.41 -19.81
CA GLY A 337 -10.34 0.23 -19.13
C GLY A 337 -11.05 0.62 -17.84
N PHE A 338 -12.25 0.11 -17.62
CA PHE A 338 -12.89 0.24 -16.32
C PHE A 338 -12.36 -0.85 -15.39
N GLN A 339 -11.69 -0.47 -14.29
CA GLN A 339 -11.42 -1.35 -13.15
C GLN A 339 -11.95 -0.67 -11.88
N PRO A 340 -12.90 -1.29 -11.16
CA PRO A 340 -13.43 -0.72 -9.93
C PRO A 340 -12.40 -0.78 -8.80
N CYS A 341 -12.48 0.21 -7.91
CA CYS A 341 -11.77 0.27 -6.64
C CYS A 341 -12.80 0.27 -5.52
N LEU A 342 -12.76 -0.72 -4.62
CA LEU A 342 -13.67 -0.82 -3.49
C LEU A 342 -13.05 -0.18 -2.23
N GLY A 343 -13.75 0.77 -1.62
CA GLY A 343 -13.43 1.24 -0.27
C GLY A 343 -14.29 0.51 0.76
N ILE A 344 -13.72 0.10 1.89
CA ILE A 344 -14.46 -0.52 2.99
C ILE A 344 -14.10 0.16 4.31
N ILE A 345 -15.10 0.52 5.10
CA ILE A 345 -14.90 1.05 6.45
C ILE A 345 -15.45 0.06 7.47
N CYS A 346 -14.68 -0.25 8.49
CA CYS A 346 -15.08 -1.16 9.56
C CYS A 346 -15.23 -0.39 10.89
N GLY A 347 -16.40 -0.50 11.53
CA GLY A 347 -16.69 0.05 12.85
C GLY A 347 -16.91 -1.06 13.88
N PRO A 348 -15.86 -1.54 14.58
CA PRO A 348 -15.97 -2.70 15.46
C PRO A 348 -16.63 -2.44 16.82
N TYR A 349 -16.42 -1.26 17.42
CA TYR A 349 -16.89 -0.94 18.78
C TYR A 349 -17.89 0.21 18.83
N TYR A 350 -18.46 0.61 17.70
CA TYR A 350 -19.50 1.63 17.66
C TYR A 350 -20.75 1.14 18.40
N HIS A 351 -21.23 1.93 19.38
CA HIS A 351 -22.38 1.55 20.20
C HIS A 351 -23.70 1.54 19.43
N GLY A 352 -23.75 2.14 18.23
CA GLY A 352 -24.91 2.03 17.33
C GLY A 352 -24.99 0.73 16.53
N ASN A 353 -24.01 -0.17 16.67
CA ASN A 353 -24.02 -1.47 15.99
C ASN A 353 -25.15 -2.38 16.51
N GLN A 354 -25.70 -3.22 15.63
CA GLN A 354 -26.70 -4.21 15.99
C GLN A 354 -26.03 -5.44 16.63
N GLY A 355 -25.91 -5.43 17.96
CA GLY A 355 -25.34 -6.53 18.72
C GLY A 355 -23.82 -6.63 18.60
N VAL A 356 -23.29 -7.86 18.64
CA VAL A 356 -21.84 -8.11 18.67
C VAL A 356 -21.17 -8.10 17.30
N ALA A 357 -21.90 -7.92 16.21
CA ALA A 357 -21.30 -7.82 14.88
C ALA A 357 -20.63 -6.45 14.68
N SER A 358 -19.50 -6.42 13.99
CA SER A 358 -18.92 -5.19 13.46
C SER A 358 -19.74 -4.68 12.28
N THR A 359 -19.87 -3.36 12.17
CA THR A 359 -20.47 -2.77 10.96
C THR A 359 -19.38 -2.63 9.91
N ILE A 360 -19.53 -3.36 8.79
CA ILE A 360 -18.63 -3.32 7.65
C ILE A 360 -19.37 -2.66 6.49
N THR A 361 -18.84 -1.52 6.04
CA THR A 361 -19.54 -0.68 5.06
C THR A 361 -18.69 -0.50 3.81
N PRO A 362 -18.98 -1.27 2.75
CA PRO A 362 -18.41 -1.07 1.43
C PRO A 362 -19.04 0.13 0.73
N PHE A 363 -18.20 0.97 0.12
CA PHE A 363 -18.64 2.17 -0.58
C PHE A 363 -17.84 2.42 -1.87
N TRP A 364 -18.44 3.23 -2.74
CA TRP A 364 -17.85 3.75 -3.97
C TRP A 364 -18.18 5.24 -4.07
N VAL A 365 -17.41 6.00 -4.84
CA VAL A 365 -17.64 7.44 -5.00
C VAL A 365 -18.01 7.73 -6.44
N VAL A 366 -19.21 8.25 -6.65
CA VAL A 366 -19.63 8.74 -7.96
C VAL A 366 -19.02 10.13 -8.17
N PRO A 367 -18.29 10.37 -9.28
CA PRO A 367 -17.75 11.69 -9.58
C PRO A 367 -18.84 12.76 -9.56
N PRO A 368 -18.52 14.00 -9.13
CA PRO A 368 -19.48 15.08 -9.11
C PRO A 368 -20.05 15.32 -10.53
N PRO A 369 -21.32 15.74 -10.65
CA PRO A 369 -21.91 16.05 -11.96
C PRO A 369 -21.10 17.09 -12.72
N GLU A 370 -21.04 16.97 -14.05
CA GLU A 370 -20.30 17.92 -14.92
C GLU A 370 -20.74 19.37 -14.73
N GLN A 371 -22.01 19.60 -14.34
CA GLN A 371 -22.54 20.94 -14.08
C GLN A 371 -22.01 21.56 -12.77
N ARG A 372 -21.47 20.74 -11.85
CA ARG A 372 -20.96 21.16 -10.54
C ARG A 372 -19.62 20.46 -10.23
N PRO A 373 -18.56 20.73 -11.02
CA PRO A 373 -17.28 20.03 -10.88
C PRO A 373 -16.55 20.32 -9.57
N ASN A 374 -16.90 21.42 -8.89
CA ASN A 374 -16.31 21.84 -7.62
C ASN A 374 -16.98 21.19 -6.39
N ASP A 375 -18.02 20.36 -6.58
CA ASP A 375 -18.64 19.64 -5.47
C ASP A 375 -17.79 18.42 -5.07
N TYR A 376 -18.04 17.90 -3.86
CA TYR A 376 -17.47 16.61 -3.44
C TYR A 376 -18.07 15.47 -4.28
N GLY A 377 -17.32 14.37 -4.42
CA GLY A 377 -17.87 13.14 -4.97
C GLY A 377 -19.01 12.60 -4.10
N ILE A 378 -19.98 11.92 -4.72
CA ILE A 378 -21.14 11.38 -4.01
C ILE A 378 -20.78 9.99 -3.48
N PRO A 379 -20.67 9.78 -2.16
CA PRO A 379 -20.41 8.45 -1.63
C PRO A 379 -21.69 7.60 -1.71
N VAL A 380 -21.58 6.44 -2.33
CA VAL A 380 -22.68 5.50 -2.53
C VAL A 380 -22.38 4.16 -1.87
N ALA A 381 -23.40 3.57 -1.25
CA ALA A 381 -23.30 2.22 -0.70
C ALA A 381 -23.19 1.19 -1.83
N VAL A 382 -22.27 0.25 -1.68
CA VAL A 382 -22.07 -0.84 -2.64
C VAL A 382 -22.71 -2.11 -2.11
N GLU A 383 -23.61 -2.68 -2.87
CA GLU A 383 -24.17 -4.00 -2.58
C GLU A 383 -23.14 -5.09 -2.92
N VAL A 384 -22.87 -5.95 -1.95
CA VAL A 384 -21.87 -7.01 -2.04
C VAL A 384 -22.51 -8.38 -1.82
N THR A 385 -22.06 -9.38 -2.56
CA THR A 385 -22.38 -10.79 -2.33
C THR A 385 -21.32 -11.42 -1.45
N TYR A 386 -21.72 -11.93 -0.30
CA TYR A 386 -20.80 -12.63 0.60
C TYR A 386 -20.63 -14.09 0.17
N VAL A 387 -19.38 -14.48 -0.08
CA VAL A 387 -19.03 -15.84 -0.49
C VAL A 387 -18.39 -16.54 0.70
N GLN A 388 -19.13 -17.49 1.29
CA GLN A 388 -18.62 -18.27 2.41
C GLN A 388 -17.58 -19.30 1.93
N ASP A 389 -16.36 -19.18 2.45
CA ASP A 389 -15.28 -20.10 2.16
C ASP A 389 -15.52 -21.47 2.79
N ASN A 390 -14.94 -22.51 2.18
CA ASN A 390 -15.05 -23.86 2.70
C ASN A 390 -14.23 -24.05 3.98
N PHE A 391 -13.08 -23.40 4.11
CA PHE A 391 -12.17 -23.55 5.24
C PHE A 391 -11.38 -22.26 5.49
N LEU A 392 -10.83 -22.13 6.71
CA LEU A 392 -9.87 -21.09 7.06
C LEU A 392 -8.50 -21.45 6.49
N THR A 393 -7.98 -20.62 5.59
CA THR A 393 -6.68 -20.91 4.96
C THR A 393 -5.52 -20.70 5.94
N SER A 394 -4.45 -21.50 5.86
CA SER A 394 -3.25 -21.33 6.68
C SER A 394 -2.61 -19.95 6.54
N ASP A 395 -2.69 -19.37 5.34
CA ASP A 395 -2.27 -17.99 5.08
C ASP A 395 -3.00 -16.98 5.97
N VAL A 396 -4.32 -17.11 6.12
CA VAL A 396 -5.11 -16.18 6.96
C VAL A 396 -4.72 -16.33 8.42
N LEU A 397 -4.54 -17.57 8.90
CA LEU A 397 -4.05 -17.82 10.25
C LEU A 397 -2.66 -17.19 10.47
N ASN A 398 -1.75 -17.34 9.52
CA ASN A 398 -0.43 -16.74 9.60
C ASN A 398 -0.51 -15.21 9.68
N GLU A 399 -1.36 -14.57 8.88
CA GLU A 399 -1.58 -13.12 8.96
C GLU A 399 -2.16 -12.69 10.31
N MET A 400 -3.13 -13.45 10.85
CA MET A 400 -3.67 -13.17 12.19
C MET A 400 -2.56 -13.24 13.25
N MET A 401 -1.70 -14.26 13.20
CA MET A 401 -0.57 -14.39 14.13
C MET A 401 0.46 -13.27 13.97
N LEU A 402 0.76 -12.86 12.74
CA LEU A 402 1.64 -11.70 12.49
C LEU A 402 1.05 -10.41 13.07
N LEU A 403 -0.27 -10.24 13.03
CA LEU A 403 -0.93 -9.10 13.66
C LEU A 403 -0.88 -9.17 15.19
N VAL A 404 -1.10 -10.35 15.77
CA VAL A 404 -0.94 -10.58 17.22
C VAL A 404 0.47 -10.17 17.67
N ASP A 405 1.49 -10.64 16.97
CA ASP A 405 2.88 -10.31 17.29
C ASP A 405 3.18 -8.82 17.10
N TYR A 406 2.66 -8.20 16.04
CA TYR A 406 2.84 -6.78 15.76
C TYR A 406 2.23 -5.88 16.85
N TYR A 407 1.01 -6.19 17.30
CA TYR A 407 0.30 -5.38 18.29
C TYR A 407 0.65 -5.74 19.75
N ARG A 408 1.45 -6.79 20.01
CA ARG A 408 1.81 -7.24 21.37
C ARG A 408 2.37 -6.14 22.28
N SER A 409 3.15 -5.22 21.72
CA SER A 409 3.73 -4.10 22.47
C SER A 409 3.09 -2.75 22.13
N ALA A 410 1.93 -2.76 21.47
CA ALA A 410 1.26 -1.54 21.07
C ALA A 410 0.62 -0.84 22.29
N PRO A 411 0.89 0.46 22.51
CA PRO A 411 0.35 1.19 23.66
C PRO A 411 -1.17 1.39 23.57
N ASP A 412 -1.71 1.28 22.36
CA ASP A 412 -3.10 1.45 21.98
C ASP A 412 -3.82 0.11 21.74
N LEU A 413 -3.18 -1.02 22.08
CA LEU A 413 -3.78 -2.36 22.05
C LEU A 413 -5.08 -2.36 22.87
N VAL A 414 -6.14 -2.93 22.31
CA VAL A 414 -7.42 -3.08 23.01
C VAL A 414 -7.25 -3.93 24.25
N GLN A 415 -7.78 -3.45 25.38
CA GLN A 415 -7.83 -4.22 26.61
C GLN A 415 -8.99 -5.24 26.54
N PHE A 416 -8.67 -6.51 26.29
CA PHE A 416 -9.64 -7.56 25.96
C PHE A 416 -10.47 -7.98 27.18
N ASN A 417 -9.90 -7.83 28.38
CA ASN A 417 -10.58 -8.06 29.65
C ASN A 417 -11.51 -6.91 30.07
N GLN A 418 -11.49 -5.76 29.39
CA GLN A 418 -12.42 -4.66 29.67
C GLN A 418 -13.81 -4.93 29.10
N TYR A 419 -14.82 -4.33 29.73
CA TYR A 419 -16.20 -4.38 29.26
C TYR A 419 -16.41 -3.40 28.11
N TRP A 420 -16.99 -3.90 27.02
CA TRP A 420 -17.50 -3.08 25.92
C TRP A 420 -18.92 -2.58 26.22
N CYS A 421 -19.77 -3.46 26.72
CA CYS A 421 -21.09 -3.15 27.28
C CYS A 421 -21.30 -3.96 28.58
N PRO A 422 -22.34 -3.68 29.39
CA PRO A 422 -22.49 -4.24 30.73
C PRO A 422 -22.31 -5.77 30.85
N ASP A 423 -22.68 -6.52 29.81
CA ASP A 423 -22.67 -7.99 29.80
C ASP A 423 -21.69 -8.60 28.79
N THR A 424 -20.84 -7.80 28.14
CA THR A 424 -19.96 -8.28 27.05
C THR A 424 -18.59 -7.63 27.15
N THR A 425 -17.56 -8.46 27.31
CA THR A 425 -16.16 -8.00 27.28
C THR A 425 -15.71 -7.69 25.84
N MET A 426 -14.61 -6.96 25.70
CA MET A 426 -13.97 -6.75 24.40
C MET A 426 -13.57 -8.09 23.74
N MET A 427 -13.18 -9.09 24.55
CA MET A 427 -12.93 -10.46 24.09
C MET A 427 -14.21 -11.14 23.59
N ASP A 428 -15.32 -11.04 24.31
CA ASP A 428 -16.60 -11.60 23.86
C ASP A 428 -17.08 -10.91 22.58
N LYS A 429 -16.85 -9.60 22.45
CA LYS A 429 -17.19 -8.83 21.26
C LYS A 429 -16.42 -9.30 20.02
N ILE A 430 -15.10 -9.47 20.11
CA ILE A 430 -14.30 -9.98 18.97
C ILE A 430 -14.71 -11.41 18.62
N LYS A 431 -14.91 -12.30 19.61
CA LYS A 431 -15.38 -13.68 19.38
C LYS A 431 -16.73 -13.70 18.66
N GLY A 432 -17.67 -12.90 19.16
CA GLY A 432 -19.01 -12.76 18.59
C GLY A 432 -18.97 -12.21 17.15
N SER A 433 -18.19 -11.15 16.90
CA SER A 433 -18.10 -10.56 15.57
C SER A 433 -17.49 -11.51 14.54
N LEU A 434 -16.35 -12.13 14.86
CA LEU A 434 -15.66 -13.04 13.94
C LEU A 434 -16.47 -14.31 13.63
N SER A 435 -17.34 -14.73 14.55
CA SER A 435 -18.24 -15.86 14.30
C SER A 435 -19.20 -15.60 13.12
N CYS A 436 -19.53 -14.33 12.84
CA CYS A 436 -20.36 -13.95 11.69
C CYS A 436 -19.64 -14.14 10.33
N HIS A 437 -18.33 -14.36 10.35
CA HIS A 437 -17.47 -14.54 9.17
C HIS A 437 -16.88 -15.95 9.06
N ALA A 438 -17.42 -16.90 9.82
CA ALA A 438 -16.94 -18.26 9.88
C ALA A 438 -17.02 -18.99 8.51
N PRO A 439 -15.97 -19.72 8.10
CA PRO A 439 -16.04 -20.64 6.98
C PRO A 439 -16.97 -21.83 7.29
N LYS A 440 -17.28 -22.64 6.28
CA LYS A 440 -18.19 -23.79 6.41
C LYS A 440 -17.64 -24.91 7.30
N ASP A 441 -16.35 -25.21 7.18
CA ASP A 441 -15.67 -26.21 8.00
C ASP A 441 -15.55 -25.71 9.43
N GLN A 442 -16.01 -26.50 10.41
CA GLN A 442 -16.02 -26.17 11.84
C GLN A 442 -14.63 -26.21 12.50
N ALA A 443 -13.60 -26.74 11.83
CA ALA A 443 -12.23 -26.76 12.35
C ALA A 443 -11.67 -25.36 12.64
N TYR A 444 -12.22 -24.31 12.01
CA TYR A 444 -11.87 -22.92 12.30
C TYR A 444 -12.02 -22.56 13.79
N SER A 445 -12.96 -23.18 14.50
CA SER A 445 -13.23 -22.88 15.93
C SER A 445 -12.00 -23.13 16.80
N GLN A 446 -11.34 -24.28 16.63
CA GLN A 446 -10.13 -24.65 17.38
C GLN A 446 -8.96 -23.72 17.05
N ILE A 447 -8.86 -23.32 15.78
CA ILE A 447 -7.82 -22.39 15.32
C ILE A 447 -8.03 -21.00 15.95
N LEU A 448 -9.27 -20.50 15.94
CA LEU A 448 -9.57 -19.19 16.53
C LEU A 448 -9.41 -19.21 18.05
N GLU A 449 -9.75 -20.30 18.75
CA GLU A 449 -9.47 -20.41 20.19
C GLU A 449 -7.97 -20.33 20.50
N HIS A 450 -7.11 -20.86 19.64
CA HIS A 450 -5.66 -20.65 19.78
C HIS A 450 -5.29 -19.16 19.65
N VAL A 451 -5.83 -18.46 18.65
CA VAL A 451 -5.59 -17.02 18.46
C VAL A 451 -6.10 -16.21 19.66
N TYR A 452 -7.30 -16.53 20.17
CA TYR A 452 -7.86 -15.86 21.34
C TYR A 452 -7.02 -16.10 22.60
N SER A 453 -6.51 -17.31 22.79
CA SER A 453 -5.59 -17.60 23.88
C SER A 453 -4.31 -16.76 23.81
N GLN A 454 -3.79 -16.51 22.60
CA GLN A 454 -2.64 -15.63 22.41
C GLN A 454 -2.99 -14.17 22.72
N LEU A 455 -4.16 -13.68 22.30
CA LEU A 455 -4.64 -12.33 22.65
C LEU A 455 -4.78 -12.15 24.17
N SER A 456 -5.37 -13.12 24.86
CA SER A 456 -5.51 -13.08 26.32
C SER A 456 -4.16 -13.09 27.05
N SER A 457 -3.13 -13.69 26.46
CA SER A 457 -1.79 -13.75 27.05
C SER A 457 -0.98 -12.44 26.92
N MET A 458 -1.47 -11.49 26.11
CA MET A 458 -0.81 -10.18 25.91
C MET A 458 -1.13 -9.18 27.04
N GLN A 459 -1.97 -9.56 28.01
CA GLN A 459 -2.48 -8.73 29.10
C GLN A 459 -2.23 -9.41 30.44
#